data_AF-A0A8C7Y6N3-F1
#
_entry.id   AF-A0A8C7Y6N3-F1
#
_cell.length_a   1.000
_cell.length_b   1.000
_cell.length_c   1.000
_cell.angle_alpha   90.00
_cell.angle_beta   90.00
_cell.angle_gamma   90.00
#
_symmetry.space_group_name_H-M   'P 1'
#
loop_
_entity.id
_entity.type
_entity.pdbx_description
1 polymer ?
#
loop_
_entity_poly.entity_id
_entity_poly.type
_entity_poly.pdbx_seq_one_letter_code
_entity_poly.pdbx_strand_id
1 'polypeptide(L)'
;MQLCTQHWHGLISAPVNLKVPLWSSGFSTALEARDRLMDIIKDKLENDTEGFPATLSSLPLPDSSAAAQHLLLFISALIPKALASLLTSFTLVLSADEQVESRRRAVEDSDFLHTVLLEVQRLWPPFIGGRRIADQDTTLAGFDIPKAYGAIFISHSVHRDPEVFQQPDSFLPERWSGRNAGQESFLCSFGNGPRSCIGSKLTDIFLKGGPVEILPFLYLGSALHASKKEVLDAIGISALLNVSADCPNHFEGAYQYKCIPVEDNHKEDISCWFLEAIEFIDSVRDSSGRVLVHCQAGISRSATICLAYLMKRKRIRLDEAFEFVRRRRSIISPNFSFMGQLLQFESQVLATSCAAEAAATASPLLGPKSTAATNSTTATPTSPFIFNFPVSVVNPAYLHHSPITTSPGC
;
A
#
# COMPACT_ATOMS: atom_id res chain seq x y z
N MET A 1 -4.03 -25.80 37.55
CA MET A 1 -5.07 -24.97 38.19
C MET A 1 -4.50 -23.58 38.44
N GLN A 2 -4.59 -22.66 37.46
CA GLN A 2 -4.25 -21.23 37.64
C GLN A 2 -4.80 -20.41 36.46
N LEU A 3 -6.13 -20.37 36.36
CA LEU A 3 -6.88 -19.46 35.49
C LEU A 3 -7.95 -18.78 36.34
N CYS A 4 -7.49 -17.85 37.18
CA CYS A 4 -8.34 -16.99 37.99
C CYS A 4 -7.90 -15.55 37.75
N THR A 5 -8.72 -14.75 37.06
CA THR A 5 -8.50 -13.30 37.02
C THR A 5 -9.22 -12.68 38.21
N GLN A 6 -8.46 -12.06 39.12
CA GLN A 6 -9.05 -11.10 40.06
C GLN A 6 -9.43 -9.85 39.25
N HIS A 7 -10.74 -9.59 39.16
CA HIS A 7 -11.20 -8.30 38.67
C HIS A 7 -11.31 -7.32 39.83
N TRP A 8 -11.15 -6.02 39.54
CA TRP A 8 -11.44 -4.93 40.48
C TRP A 8 -12.81 -5.16 41.14
N HIS A 9 -12.92 -4.80 42.43
CA HIS A 9 -13.97 -5.17 43.39
C HIS A 9 -13.87 -6.57 44.04
N GLY A 10 -12.80 -7.34 43.82
CA GLY A 10 -12.52 -8.56 44.59
C GLY A 10 -13.33 -9.80 44.18
N LEU A 11 -14.11 -9.71 43.09
CA LEU A 11 -14.73 -10.86 42.46
C LEU A 11 -13.69 -11.62 41.62
N ILE A 12 -13.42 -12.86 42.04
CA ILE A 12 -12.55 -13.78 41.32
C ILE A 12 -13.36 -14.42 40.18
N SER A 13 -12.95 -14.15 38.94
CA SER A 13 -13.53 -14.77 37.75
C SER A 13 -12.66 -15.93 37.30
N ALA A 14 -13.21 -17.13 37.30
CA ALA A 14 -12.60 -18.31 36.68
C ALA A 14 -13.41 -18.71 35.43
N PRO A 15 -12.77 -19.02 34.29
CA PRO A 15 -13.47 -19.50 33.11
C PRO A 15 -13.87 -20.96 33.33
N VAL A 16 -15.06 -21.17 33.90
CA VAL A 16 -15.62 -22.51 34.10
C VAL A 16 -16.40 -22.93 32.86
N ASN A 17 -16.07 -24.08 32.26
CA ASN A 17 -16.83 -24.66 31.16
C ASN A 17 -18.10 -25.35 31.72
N LEU A 18 -19.05 -24.54 32.18
CA LEU A 18 -20.30 -24.98 32.79
C LEU A 18 -21.33 -25.33 31.72
N LYS A 19 -21.35 -26.59 31.30
CA LYS A 19 -22.47 -27.16 30.53
C LYS A 19 -23.66 -27.40 31.47
N VAL A 20 -24.52 -26.39 31.59
CA VAL A 20 -25.81 -26.53 32.27
C VAL A 20 -26.72 -27.36 31.36
N PRO A 21 -27.34 -28.46 31.83
CA PRO A 21 -28.30 -29.19 31.01
C PRO A 21 -29.44 -28.24 30.62
N LEU A 22 -29.65 -28.09 29.30
CA LEU A 22 -30.60 -27.19 28.60
C LEU A 22 -30.08 -25.83 28.11
N TRP A 23 -28.95 -25.27 28.57
CA TRP A 23 -28.49 -23.93 28.14
C TRP A 23 -26.99 -23.87 27.81
N SER A 24 -26.63 -23.47 26.58
CA SER A 24 -25.25 -23.10 26.19
C SER A 24 -25.08 -21.58 26.18
N SER A 25 -23.97 -21.08 26.72
CA SER A 25 -23.62 -19.66 26.61
C SER A 25 -23.03 -19.35 25.23
N GLY A 26 -23.19 -18.13 24.73
CA GLY A 26 -22.59 -17.71 23.46
C GLY A 26 -21.05 -17.88 23.43
N PHE A 27 -20.40 -17.81 24.60
CA PHE A 27 -18.97 -18.10 24.74
C PHE A 27 -18.66 -19.61 24.63
N SER A 28 -19.47 -20.48 25.24
CA SER A 28 -19.38 -21.94 25.07
C SER A 28 -19.58 -22.34 23.60
N THR A 29 -20.61 -21.80 22.94
CA THR A 29 -20.87 -22.07 21.52
C THR A 29 -19.76 -21.53 20.61
N ALA A 30 -19.15 -20.38 20.93
CA ALA A 30 -17.99 -19.87 20.20
C ALA A 30 -16.74 -20.75 20.35
N LEU A 31 -16.50 -21.31 21.54
CA LEU A 31 -15.41 -22.27 21.77
C LEU A 31 -15.65 -23.58 21.02
N GLU A 32 -16.86 -24.14 21.07
CA GLU A 32 -17.20 -25.35 20.32
C GLU A 32 -17.12 -25.15 18.80
N ALA A 33 -17.49 -23.96 18.29
CA ALA A 33 -17.34 -23.61 16.88
C ALA A 33 -15.87 -23.48 16.46
N ARG A 34 -15.03 -22.85 17.30
CA ARG A 34 -13.57 -22.80 17.11
C ARG A 34 -12.97 -24.21 17.04
N ASP A 35 -13.36 -25.07 17.97
CA ASP A 35 -12.77 -26.41 18.09
C ASP A 35 -13.15 -27.28 16.88
N ARG A 36 -14.43 -27.28 16.46
CA ARG A 36 -14.86 -27.94 15.21
C ARG A 36 -14.12 -27.42 13.97
N LEU A 37 -13.88 -26.11 13.89
CA LEU A 37 -13.11 -25.53 12.78
C LEU A 37 -11.64 -25.99 12.83
N MET A 38 -11.08 -26.26 14.00
CA MET A 38 -9.72 -26.81 14.15
C MET A 38 -9.60 -28.26 13.77
N ASP A 39 -10.62 -29.06 14.03
CA ASP A 39 -10.64 -30.43 13.56
C ASP A 39 -10.72 -30.47 12.03
N ILE A 40 -11.55 -29.62 11.40
CA ILE A 40 -11.65 -29.48 9.93
C ILE A 40 -10.34 -28.99 9.29
N ILE A 41 -9.65 -28.01 9.88
CA ILE A 41 -8.38 -27.51 9.31
C ILE A 41 -7.28 -28.56 9.42
N LYS A 42 -7.18 -29.30 10.54
CA LYS A 42 -6.20 -30.39 10.69
C LYS A 42 -6.47 -31.51 9.71
N ASP A 43 -7.72 -31.98 9.65
CA ASP A 43 -8.16 -33.00 8.69
C ASP A 43 -7.76 -32.63 7.25
N LYS A 44 -7.99 -31.38 6.83
CA LYS A 44 -7.56 -30.90 5.51
C LYS A 44 -6.04 -30.81 5.34
N LEU A 45 -5.29 -30.40 6.36
CA LEU A 45 -3.82 -30.36 6.28
C LEU A 45 -3.18 -31.74 6.23
N GLU A 46 -3.84 -32.75 6.82
CA GLU A 46 -3.38 -34.14 6.83
C GLU A 46 -3.81 -34.90 5.57
N ASN A 47 -5.01 -34.62 5.02
CA ASN A 47 -5.63 -35.43 3.97
C ASN A 47 -5.67 -34.80 2.56
N ASP A 48 -5.67 -33.46 2.39
CA ASP A 48 -5.55 -32.84 1.05
C ASP A 48 -4.06 -32.76 0.64
N THR A 49 -3.60 -33.70 -0.17
CA THR A 49 -2.19 -33.76 -0.64
C THR A 49 -1.91 -32.99 -1.94
N GLU A 50 -2.87 -32.23 -2.44
CA GLU A 50 -2.72 -31.39 -3.65
C GLU A 50 -3.06 -29.91 -3.40
N GLY A 51 -2.53 -29.03 -4.24
CA GLY A 51 -2.84 -27.59 -4.22
C GLY A 51 -2.32 -26.85 -2.98
N PHE A 52 -3.18 -26.02 -2.39
CA PHE A 52 -2.79 -25.09 -1.32
C PHE A 52 -2.37 -25.79 0.00
N PRO A 53 -3.08 -26.82 0.53
CA PRO A 53 -2.63 -27.55 1.72
C PRO A 53 -1.27 -28.23 1.51
N ALA A 54 -1.04 -28.88 0.37
CA ALA A 54 0.27 -29.46 0.02
C ALA A 54 1.39 -28.42 -0.02
N THR A 55 1.10 -27.25 -0.60
CA THR A 55 2.04 -26.11 -0.63
C THR A 55 2.35 -25.66 0.79
N LEU A 56 1.35 -25.52 1.67
CA LEU A 56 1.54 -25.09 3.05
C LEU A 56 2.36 -26.11 3.88
N SER A 57 2.12 -27.40 3.69
CA SER A 57 2.87 -28.50 4.33
C SER A 57 4.32 -28.62 3.85
N SER A 58 4.66 -28.03 2.70
CA SER A 58 6.04 -27.93 2.19
C SER A 58 6.82 -26.70 2.69
N LEU A 59 6.17 -25.77 3.41
CA LEU A 59 6.83 -24.60 3.97
C LEU A 59 7.65 -24.98 5.22
N PRO A 60 8.80 -24.32 5.47
CA PRO A 60 9.64 -24.56 6.65
C PRO A 60 9.05 -23.90 7.91
N LEU A 61 7.84 -24.29 8.29
CA LEU A 61 7.18 -23.87 9.52
C LEU A 61 7.68 -24.71 10.72
N PRO A 62 7.80 -24.12 11.92
CA PRO A 62 8.43 -24.80 13.07
C PRO A 62 7.65 -26.01 13.59
N ASP A 63 6.33 -26.06 13.38
CA ASP A 63 5.49 -27.25 13.57
C ASP A 63 4.20 -27.18 12.73
N SER A 64 3.49 -28.31 12.61
CA SER A 64 2.18 -28.38 11.92
C SER A 64 1.06 -27.63 12.67
N SER A 65 1.24 -27.43 13.98
CA SER A 65 0.33 -26.65 14.83
C SER A 65 0.30 -25.18 14.41
N ALA A 66 1.44 -24.60 14.05
CA ALA A 66 1.57 -23.24 13.54
C ALA A 66 0.81 -23.08 12.21
N ALA A 67 0.92 -24.03 11.29
CA ALA A 67 0.15 -24.02 10.05
C ALA A 67 -1.36 -24.01 10.32
N ALA A 68 -1.85 -24.92 11.17
CA ALA A 68 -3.26 -24.99 11.55
C ALA A 68 -3.75 -23.72 12.28
N GLN A 69 -2.94 -23.14 13.18
CA GLN A 69 -3.26 -21.89 13.88
C GLN A 69 -3.23 -20.65 12.97
N HIS A 70 -2.33 -20.62 11.99
CA HIS A 70 -2.32 -19.56 10.97
C HIS A 70 -3.51 -19.68 10.01
N LEU A 71 -3.92 -20.90 9.63
CA LEU A 71 -5.16 -21.12 8.90
C LEU A 71 -6.41 -20.82 9.74
N LEU A 72 -6.42 -21.12 11.05
CA LEU A 72 -7.49 -20.67 11.95
C LEU A 72 -7.64 -19.17 11.88
N LEU A 73 -6.53 -18.44 12.03
CA LEU A 73 -6.52 -16.99 12.01
C LEU A 73 -6.94 -16.43 10.65
N PHE A 74 -6.52 -17.07 9.56
CA PHE A 74 -6.85 -16.67 8.19
C PHE A 74 -8.34 -16.91 7.85
N ILE A 75 -8.87 -18.10 8.15
CA ILE A 75 -10.28 -18.45 7.93
C ILE A 75 -11.20 -17.70 8.91
N SER A 76 -10.78 -17.47 10.16
CA SER A 76 -11.52 -16.64 11.10
C SER A 76 -11.49 -15.14 10.75
N ALA A 77 -10.48 -14.68 10.01
CA ALA A 77 -10.41 -13.31 9.49
C ALA A 77 -11.22 -13.14 8.20
N LEU A 78 -11.30 -14.18 7.36
CA LEU A 78 -12.10 -14.20 6.13
C LEU A 78 -13.58 -14.49 6.42
N ILE A 79 -14.28 -13.44 6.84
CA ILE A 79 -15.55 -12.92 6.26
C ILE A 79 -16.34 -12.07 7.30
N PRO A 80 -16.92 -12.61 8.38
CA PRO A 80 -18.22 -12.10 8.84
C PRO A 80 -18.22 -11.14 10.04
N LYS A 81 -17.07 -10.64 10.55
CA LYS A 81 -17.06 -9.70 11.69
C LYS A 81 -16.39 -8.35 11.44
N ALA A 82 -15.12 -8.29 11.02
CA ALA A 82 -14.46 -7.01 10.81
C ALA A 82 -15.03 -6.25 9.60
N LEU A 83 -15.24 -6.95 8.48
CA LEU A 83 -15.86 -6.38 7.28
C LEU A 83 -17.32 -6.03 7.52
N ALA A 84 -18.10 -6.92 8.17
CA ALA A 84 -19.50 -6.63 8.49
C ALA A 84 -19.64 -5.48 9.51
N SER A 85 -18.77 -5.38 10.51
CA SER A 85 -18.77 -4.25 11.47
C SER A 85 -18.40 -2.94 10.79
N LEU A 86 -17.40 -2.93 9.89
CA LEU A 86 -17.05 -1.75 9.11
C LEU A 86 -18.17 -1.38 8.14
N LEU A 87 -18.75 -2.33 7.42
CA LEU A 87 -19.85 -2.09 6.48
C LEU A 87 -21.13 -1.64 7.19
N THR A 88 -21.43 -2.19 8.36
CA THR A 88 -22.56 -1.76 9.21
C THR A 88 -22.31 -0.37 9.77
N SER A 89 -21.10 -0.07 10.27
CA SER A 89 -20.75 1.27 10.78
C SER A 89 -20.75 2.30 9.66
N PHE A 90 -20.23 1.96 8.48
CA PHE A 90 -20.29 2.77 7.25
C PHE A 90 -21.73 3.05 6.84
N THR A 91 -22.58 2.02 6.79
CA THR A 91 -24.01 2.14 6.46
C THR A 91 -24.74 3.01 7.49
N LEU A 92 -24.51 2.80 8.79
CA LEU A 92 -25.15 3.56 9.87
C LEU A 92 -24.73 5.03 9.85
N VAL A 93 -23.43 5.32 9.83
CA VAL A 93 -22.90 6.69 9.79
C VAL A 93 -23.40 7.42 8.55
N LEU A 94 -23.31 6.79 7.38
CA LEU A 94 -23.80 7.42 6.15
C LEU A 94 -25.32 7.43 6.03
N SER A 95 -26.10 6.70 6.83
CA SER A 95 -27.57 6.70 6.74
C SER A 95 -28.24 7.96 7.31
N ALA A 96 -27.53 8.75 8.13
CA ALA A 96 -28.09 9.95 8.75
C ALA A 96 -28.50 11.02 7.71
N ASP A 97 -29.59 11.74 7.97
CA ASP A 97 -30.13 12.75 7.04
C ASP A 97 -29.16 13.91 6.77
N GLU A 98 -28.33 14.27 7.75
CA GLU A 98 -27.27 15.28 7.59
C GLU A 98 -26.13 14.85 6.65
N GLN A 99 -25.98 13.54 6.36
CA GLN A 99 -24.91 12.99 5.54
C GLN A 99 -25.29 12.82 4.05
N VAL A 100 -26.40 13.41 3.58
CA VAL A 100 -26.86 13.32 2.17
C VAL A 100 -25.75 13.72 1.18
N GLU A 101 -25.09 14.86 1.41
CA GLU A 101 -24.06 15.35 0.49
C GLU A 101 -22.77 14.53 0.61
N SER A 102 -22.40 14.08 1.81
CA SER A 102 -21.31 13.12 2.04
C SER A 102 -21.55 11.82 1.29
N ARG A 103 -22.77 11.28 1.29
CA ARG A 103 -23.16 10.09 0.50
C ARG A 103 -22.98 10.33 -0.99
N ARG A 104 -23.55 11.42 -1.51
CA ARG A 104 -23.52 11.77 -2.94
C ARG A 104 -22.07 11.90 -3.42
N ARG A 105 -21.26 12.67 -2.69
CA ARG A 105 -19.84 12.85 -2.98
C ARG A 105 -19.04 11.55 -2.88
N ALA A 106 -19.27 10.69 -1.87
CA ALA A 106 -18.55 9.43 -1.72
C ALA A 106 -18.89 8.38 -2.81
N VAL A 107 -19.94 8.58 -3.61
CA VAL A 107 -20.22 7.79 -4.82
C VAL A 107 -19.46 8.32 -6.04
N GLU A 108 -19.20 9.63 -6.10
CA GLU A 108 -18.60 10.33 -7.24
C GLU A 108 -17.07 10.55 -7.11
N ASP A 109 -16.55 10.60 -5.88
CA ASP A 109 -15.17 10.98 -5.53
C ASP A 109 -14.53 9.86 -4.68
N SER A 110 -13.63 9.09 -5.31
CA SER A 110 -12.95 7.94 -4.67
C SER A 110 -11.98 8.35 -3.56
N ASP A 111 -11.41 9.55 -3.64
CA ASP A 111 -10.49 10.06 -2.65
C ASP A 111 -11.26 10.51 -1.41
N PHE A 112 -12.41 11.17 -1.59
CA PHE A 112 -13.33 11.46 -0.50
C PHE A 112 -13.91 10.18 0.12
N LEU A 113 -14.29 9.18 -0.67
CA LEU A 113 -14.67 7.86 -0.16
C LEU A 113 -13.57 7.25 0.71
N HIS A 114 -12.29 7.38 0.32
CA HIS A 114 -11.18 6.95 1.16
C HIS A 114 -11.12 7.71 2.49
N THR A 115 -11.28 9.04 2.48
CA THR A 115 -11.32 9.84 3.73
C THR A 115 -12.49 9.47 4.65
N VAL A 116 -13.67 9.18 4.08
CA VAL A 116 -14.84 8.65 4.80
C VAL A 116 -14.50 7.31 5.47
N LEU A 117 -13.83 6.41 4.76
CA LEU A 117 -13.46 5.09 5.29
C LEU A 117 -12.39 5.14 6.38
N LEU A 118 -11.44 6.08 6.30
CA LEU A 118 -10.48 6.35 7.37
C LEU A 118 -11.21 6.88 8.62
N GLU A 119 -12.17 7.79 8.45
CA GLU A 119 -12.93 8.36 9.57
C GLU A 119 -13.90 7.35 10.22
N VAL A 120 -14.53 6.47 9.43
CA VAL A 120 -15.30 5.32 9.96
C VAL A 120 -14.40 4.39 10.77
N GLN A 121 -13.21 4.05 10.28
CA GLN A 121 -12.23 3.24 11.02
C GLN A 121 -11.74 3.91 12.30
N ARG A 122 -11.63 5.25 12.30
CA ARG A 122 -11.24 6.04 13.46
C ARG A 122 -12.31 5.97 14.55
N LEU A 123 -13.55 6.34 14.24
CA LEU A 123 -14.65 6.35 15.20
C LEU A 123 -15.06 4.94 15.64
N TRP A 124 -15.09 4.00 14.69
CA TRP A 124 -15.65 2.65 14.87
C TRP A 124 -14.62 1.57 14.47
N PRO A 125 -13.50 1.46 15.21
CA PRO A 125 -12.49 0.46 14.90
C PRO A 125 -13.09 -0.96 15.06
N PRO A 126 -12.94 -1.85 14.06
CA PRO A 126 -13.56 -3.19 14.07
C PRO A 126 -12.96 -4.14 15.13
N PHE A 127 -11.84 -3.75 15.73
CA PHE A 127 -11.17 -4.45 16.81
C PHE A 127 -10.95 -3.50 17.99
N ILE A 128 -11.06 -4.02 19.21
CA ILE A 128 -10.87 -3.25 20.45
C ILE A 128 -9.45 -2.68 20.58
N GLY A 129 -8.47 -3.32 19.93
CA GLY A 129 -7.05 -3.00 20.00
C GLY A 129 -6.21 -4.27 19.98
N GLY A 130 -4.97 -4.19 20.48
CA GLY A 130 -4.02 -5.29 20.43
C GLY A 130 -3.22 -5.46 21.72
N ARG A 131 -2.91 -6.72 22.02
CA ARG A 131 -2.03 -7.12 23.12
C ARG A 131 -0.61 -7.41 22.61
N ARG A 132 0.39 -7.06 23.42
CA ARG A 132 1.78 -7.50 23.33
C ARG A 132 2.20 -8.09 24.67
N ILE A 133 3.27 -8.87 24.67
CA ILE A 133 3.94 -9.38 25.87
C ILE A 133 5.39 -8.98 25.73
N ALA A 134 5.97 -8.39 26.78
CA ALA A 134 7.39 -8.05 26.81
C ALA A 134 8.23 -9.34 26.85
N ASP A 135 9.18 -9.48 25.93
CA ASP A 135 10.14 -10.59 25.85
C ASP A 135 11.38 -10.38 26.74
N GLN A 136 11.65 -9.13 27.08
CA GLN A 136 12.67 -8.66 28.02
C GLN A 136 12.17 -7.44 28.81
N ASP A 137 12.88 -7.06 29.87
CA ASP A 137 12.62 -5.81 30.58
C ASP A 137 12.86 -4.64 29.62
N THR A 138 11.91 -3.70 29.55
CA THR A 138 11.91 -2.61 28.57
C THR A 138 11.20 -1.37 29.10
N THR A 139 11.29 -0.24 28.39
CA THR A 139 10.61 1.01 28.75
C THR A 139 9.65 1.44 27.64
N LEU A 140 8.43 1.85 27.98
CA LEU A 140 7.45 2.40 27.03
C LEU A 140 6.93 3.74 27.56
N ALA A 141 7.12 4.82 26.80
CA ALA A 141 6.70 6.18 27.18
C ALA A 141 7.16 6.62 28.60
N GLY A 142 8.35 6.17 29.03
CA GLY A 142 8.90 6.45 30.35
C GLY A 142 8.46 5.51 31.48
N PHE A 143 7.62 4.51 31.19
CA PHE A 143 7.21 3.48 32.15
C PHE A 143 8.03 2.20 31.96
N ASP A 144 8.56 1.64 33.05
CA ASP A 144 9.21 0.33 33.06
C ASP A 144 8.18 -0.79 32.87
N ILE A 145 8.43 -1.68 31.92
CA ILE A 145 7.64 -2.87 31.61
C ILE A 145 8.55 -4.09 31.79
N PRO A 146 8.40 -4.86 32.89
CA PRO A 146 9.17 -6.08 33.09
C PRO A 146 8.85 -7.16 32.04
N LYS A 147 9.80 -8.07 31.84
CA LYS A 147 9.63 -9.28 31.04
C LYS A 147 8.35 -10.03 31.43
N ALA A 148 7.71 -10.60 30.41
CA ALA A 148 6.41 -11.27 30.46
C ALA A 148 5.19 -10.40 30.82
N TYR A 149 5.34 -9.10 31.10
CA TYR A 149 4.18 -8.21 31.29
C TYR A 149 3.41 -8.00 29.98
N GLY A 150 2.09 -7.90 30.10
CA GLY A 150 1.20 -7.64 28.97
C GLY A 150 0.97 -6.14 28.78
N ALA A 151 1.36 -5.60 27.63
CA ALA A 151 0.94 -4.26 27.20
C ALA A 151 -0.30 -4.39 26.29
N ILE A 152 -1.30 -3.54 26.48
CA ILE A 152 -2.53 -3.51 25.67
C ILE A 152 -2.76 -2.07 25.21
N PHE A 153 -2.93 -1.87 23.91
CA PHE A 153 -3.48 -0.62 23.38
C PHE A 153 -4.96 -0.81 23.06
N ILE A 154 -5.77 0.25 23.25
CA ILE A 154 -7.20 0.24 22.96
C ILE A 154 -7.45 1.20 21.80
N SER A 155 -7.76 0.67 20.61
CA SER A 155 -7.91 1.45 19.38
C SER A 155 -8.96 2.55 19.51
N HIS A 156 -10.09 2.27 20.16
CA HIS A 156 -11.14 3.27 20.38
C HIS A 156 -10.66 4.49 21.18
N SER A 157 -9.73 4.29 22.14
CA SER A 157 -9.16 5.37 22.95
C SER A 157 -8.09 6.14 22.17
N VAL A 158 -7.15 5.42 21.53
CA VAL A 158 -6.08 6.01 20.71
C VAL A 158 -6.67 6.86 19.56
N HIS A 159 -7.74 6.38 18.92
CA HIS A 159 -8.39 7.09 17.81
C HIS A 159 -9.22 8.32 18.25
N ARG A 160 -9.33 8.57 19.55
CA ARG A 160 -10.04 9.71 20.15
C ARG A 160 -9.15 10.61 21.00
N ASP A 161 -7.83 10.43 20.90
CA ASP A 161 -6.87 11.32 21.53
C ASP A 161 -7.07 12.76 21.01
N PRO A 162 -7.43 13.74 21.86
CA PRO A 162 -7.70 15.11 21.43
C PRO A 162 -6.44 15.88 21.03
N GLU A 163 -5.25 15.42 21.40
CA GLU A 163 -3.97 15.99 20.94
C GLU A 163 -3.71 15.64 19.47
N VAL A 164 -4.16 14.46 19.02
CA VAL A 164 -4.01 13.95 17.65
C VAL A 164 -5.21 14.29 16.76
N PHE A 165 -6.43 14.17 17.28
CA PHE A 165 -7.69 14.29 16.54
C PHE A 165 -8.57 15.41 17.12
N GLN A 166 -8.57 16.57 16.48
CA GLN A 166 -9.50 17.65 16.84
C GLN A 166 -10.97 17.20 16.67
N GLN A 167 -11.82 17.57 17.62
CA GLN A 167 -13.22 17.12 17.70
C GLN A 167 -13.29 15.57 17.57
N PRO A 168 -12.74 14.83 18.56
CA PRO A 168 -12.47 13.41 18.41
C PRO A 168 -13.74 12.55 18.26
N ASP A 169 -14.88 12.97 18.79
CA ASP A 169 -16.14 12.22 18.66
C ASP A 169 -16.96 12.62 17.42
N SER A 170 -16.55 13.65 16.69
CA SER A 170 -17.22 14.10 15.46
C SER A 170 -16.73 13.32 14.23
N PHE A 171 -17.66 12.96 13.35
CA PHE A 171 -17.37 12.39 12.03
C PHE A 171 -16.98 13.51 11.06
N LEU A 172 -15.67 13.65 10.81
CA LEU A 172 -15.10 14.70 9.95
C LEU A 172 -14.11 14.10 8.92
N PRO A 173 -14.58 13.56 7.79
CA PRO A 173 -13.72 13.00 6.74
C PRO A 173 -12.62 13.97 6.27
N GLU A 174 -12.92 15.27 6.22
CA GLU A 174 -12.03 16.34 5.77
C GLU A 174 -10.75 16.45 6.62
N ARG A 175 -10.69 15.85 7.82
CA ARG A 175 -9.45 15.80 8.59
C ARG A 175 -8.33 15.09 7.82
N TRP A 176 -8.67 14.12 6.99
CA TRP A 176 -7.74 13.26 6.23
C TRP A 176 -7.24 13.92 4.94
N SER A 177 -7.89 14.99 4.47
CA SER A 177 -7.35 15.89 3.44
C SER A 177 -6.72 17.17 4.03
N GLY A 178 -6.97 17.45 5.31
CA GLY A 178 -6.40 18.55 6.09
C GLY A 178 -5.33 18.12 7.09
N ARG A 179 -5.56 18.40 8.38
CA ARG A 179 -4.57 18.26 9.48
C ARG A 179 -3.95 16.86 9.60
N ASN A 180 -4.70 15.81 9.31
CA ASN A 180 -4.28 14.42 9.46
C ASN A 180 -3.94 13.73 8.12
N ALA A 181 -3.75 14.49 7.04
CA ALA A 181 -3.28 13.94 5.76
C ALA A 181 -1.88 13.30 5.91
N GLY A 182 -1.71 12.07 5.41
CA GLY A 182 -0.46 11.31 5.54
C GLY A 182 -0.22 10.74 6.95
N GLN A 183 -1.20 10.81 7.85
CA GLN A 183 -1.12 10.32 9.23
C GLN A 183 -1.99 9.06 9.46
N GLU A 184 -2.31 8.33 8.40
CA GLU A 184 -3.16 7.13 8.44
C GLU A 184 -2.57 6.04 9.35
N SER A 185 -1.25 6.04 9.53
CA SER A 185 -0.53 5.17 10.47
C SER A 185 -0.91 5.35 11.94
N PHE A 186 -1.55 6.45 12.33
CA PHE A 186 -2.15 6.63 13.66
C PHE A 186 -3.41 5.77 13.85
N LEU A 187 -4.03 5.27 12.78
CA LEU A 187 -5.12 4.30 12.86
C LEU A 187 -4.57 2.89 13.12
N CYS A 188 -4.58 2.50 14.38
CA CYS A 188 -4.19 1.16 14.83
C CYS A 188 -5.30 0.10 14.66
N SER A 189 -6.38 0.39 13.91
CA SER A 189 -7.50 -0.52 13.60
C SER A 189 -7.05 -1.91 13.15
N PHE A 190 -5.99 -1.97 12.33
CA PHE A 190 -5.43 -3.21 11.80
C PHE A 190 -4.07 -3.57 12.45
N GLY A 191 -3.68 -2.86 13.50
CA GLY A 191 -2.35 -2.95 14.12
C GLY A 191 -1.22 -2.42 13.24
N ASN A 192 -0.07 -2.13 13.86
CA ASN A 192 1.11 -1.57 13.21
C ASN A 192 2.35 -2.47 13.35
N GLY A 193 3.37 -2.20 12.53
CA GLY A 193 4.66 -2.90 12.54
C GLY A 193 4.61 -4.31 11.93
N PRO A 194 5.63 -5.18 12.18
CA PRO A 194 5.75 -6.52 11.57
C PRO A 194 4.59 -7.49 11.83
N ARG A 195 3.64 -7.14 12.70
CA ARG A 195 2.44 -7.92 13.04
C ARG A 195 1.15 -7.14 12.75
N SER A 196 1.18 -6.14 11.87
CA SER A 196 -0.01 -5.52 11.28
C SER A 196 -0.81 -6.56 10.49
N CYS A 197 -2.13 -6.42 10.44
CA CYS A 197 -2.99 -7.30 9.67
C CYS A 197 -2.66 -7.21 8.17
N ILE A 198 -2.35 -8.35 7.55
CA ILE A 198 -2.18 -8.47 6.09
C ILE A 198 -3.42 -7.98 5.32
N GLY A 199 -4.59 -8.08 5.95
CA GLY A 199 -5.86 -7.57 5.43
C GLY A 199 -5.92 -6.05 5.24
N SER A 200 -5.07 -5.25 5.91
CA SER A 200 -5.03 -3.79 5.70
C SER A 200 -4.77 -3.42 4.24
N LYS A 201 -3.81 -4.08 3.60
CA LYS A 201 -3.50 -3.91 2.18
C LYS A 201 -4.60 -4.44 1.27
N LEU A 202 -5.32 -5.49 1.68
CA LEU A 202 -6.48 -5.99 0.94
C LEU A 202 -7.66 -5.01 1.03
N THR A 203 -7.92 -4.42 2.20
CA THR A 203 -8.92 -3.35 2.37
C THR A 203 -8.59 -2.15 1.48
N ASP A 204 -7.32 -1.73 1.40
CA ASP A 204 -6.88 -0.72 0.44
C ASP A 204 -7.17 -1.14 -1.02
N ILE A 205 -6.91 -2.39 -1.41
CA ILE A 205 -7.18 -2.90 -2.77
C ILE A 205 -8.68 -2.99 -3.07
N PHE A 206 -9.51 -3.36 -2.10
CA PHE A 206 -10.96 -3.51 -2.28
C PHE A 206 -11.72 -2.17 -2.20
N LEU A 207 -11.19 -1.16 -1.52
CA LEU A 207 -11.88 0.11 -1.28
C LEU A 207 -11.29 1.31 -2.05
N LYS A 208 -9.98 1.33 -2.35
CA LYS A 208 -9.37 2.34 -3.27
C LYS A 208 -9.59 1.91 -4.71
N GLY A 209 -10.85 1.77 -5.12
CA GLY A 209 -11.29 1.06 -6.33
C GLY A 209 -10.90 1.66 -7.70
N GLY A 210 -9.90 2.54 -7.77
CA GLY A 210 -9.41 3.19 -8.97
C GLY A 210 -7.89 3.05 -9.17
N PRO A 211 -7.40 3.25 -10.41
CA PRO A 211 -5.97 3.37 -10.67
C PRO A 211 -5.41 4.68 -10.09
N VAL A 212 -4.13 4.65 -9.70
CA VAL A 212 -3.50 5.77 -9.01
C VAL A 212 -2.76 6.67 -10.01
N GLU A 213 -2.99 7.97 -9.96
CA GLU A 213 -2.23 8.94 -10.76
C GLU A 213 -0.77 9.03 -10.28
N ILE A 214 0.18 8.76 -11.17
CA ILE A 214 1.62 8.92 -10.93
C ILE A 214 2.10 10.26 -11.48
N LEU A 215 1.67 10.61 -12.69
CA LEU A 215 1.81 11.92 -13.34
C LEU A 215 0.45 12.26 -14.00
N PRO A 216 0.17 13.52 -14.39
CA PRO A 216 -1.13 13.94 -14.95
C PRO A 216 -1.62 13.17 -16.20
N PHE A 217 -0.75 12.37 -16.82
CA PHE A 217 -1.06 11.51 -17.97
C PHE A 217 -0.72 10.02 -17.75
N LEU A 218 -0.19 9.64 -16.58
CA LEU A 218 0.33 8.30 -16.30
C LEU A 218 -0.30 7.73 -15.02
N TYR A 219 -1.13 6.72 -15.17
CA TYR A 219 -1.82 6.03 -14.09
C TYR A 219 -1.26 4.61 -13.89
N LEU A 220 -1.26 4.13 -12.65
CA LEU A 220 -0.80 2.79 -12.26
C LEU A 220 -1.94 1.98 -11.64
N GLY A 221 -2.23 0.80 -12.18
CA GLY A 221 -3.34 -0.03 -11.73
C GLY A 221 -3.16 -1.54 -11.90
N SER A 222 -4.24 -2.26 -11.60
CA SER A 222 -4.39 -3.72 -11.69
C SER A 222 -5.31 -4.10 -12.87
N ALA A 223 -5.42 -5.39 -13.17
CA ALA A 223 -6.38 -5.90 -14.15
C ALA A 223 -7.84 -5.58 -13.75
N LEU A 224 -8.13 -5.50 -12.45
CA LEU A 224 -9.43 -5.04 -11.96
C LEU A 224 -9.70 -3.58 -12.36
N HIS A 225 -8.69 -2.70 -12.34
CA HIS A 225 -8.88 -1.30 -12.73
C HIS A 225 -9.07 -1.18 -14.26
N ALA A 226 -8.31 -1.99 -15.02
CA ALA A 226 -8.45 -2.08 -16.47
C ALA A 226 -9.80 -2.69 -16.95
N SER A 227 -10.58 -3.30 -16.06
CA SER A 227 -11.92 -3.85 -16.35
C SER A 227 -13.09 -2.93 -15.99
N LYS A 228 -12.83 -1.67 -15.57
CA LYS A 228 -13.86 -0.69 -15.18
C LYS A 228 -13.98 0.44 -16.18
N LYS A 229 -14.77 0.23 -17.24
CA LYS A 229 -14.93 1.21 -18.33
C LYS A 229 -15.36 2.59 -17.82
N GLU A 230 -16.30 2.62 -16.89
CA GLU A 230 -16.87 3.85 -16.32
C GLU A 230 -15.80 4.68 -15.61
N VAL A 231 -14.87 4.02 -14.90
CA VAL A 231 -13.74 4.68 -14.21
C VAL A 231 -12.69 5.15 -15.21
N LEU A 232 -12.36 4.34 -16.23
CA LEU A 232 -11.43 4.70 -17.29
C LEU A 232 -11.91 5.92 -18.08
N ASP A 233 -13.19 5.95 -18.46
CA ASP A 233 -13.82 7.07 -19.15
C ASP A 233 -13.87 8.33 -18.25
N ALA A 234 -14.25 8.19 -16.97
CA ALA A 234 -14.36 9.31 -16.02
C ALA A 234 -13.02 10.01 -15.75
N ILE A 235 -11.92 9.27 -15.60
CA ILE A 235 -10.57 9.85 -15.46
C ILE A 235 -9.94 10.19 -16.81
N GLY A 236 -10.63 9.92 -17.93
CA GLY A 236 -10.20 10.24 -19.29
C GLY A 236 -8.95 9.49 -19.76
N ILE A 237 -8.88 8.18 -19.50
CA ILE A 237 -7.89 7.27 -20.11
C ILE A 237 -8.19 7.15 -21.61
N SER A 238 -7.16 7.35 -22.43
CA SER A 238 -7.21 7.11 -23.88
C SER A 238 -6.46 5.84 -24.29
N ALA A 239 -5.57 5.33 -23.43
CA ALA A 239 -4.72 4.18 -23.74
C ALA A 239 -4.44 3.28 -22.52
N LEU A 240 -4.23 1.98 -22.78
CA LEU A 240 -3.85 0.99 -21.77
C LEU A 240 -2.57 0.26 -22.17
N LEU A 241 -1.62 0.20 -21.23
CA LEU A 241 -0.42 -0.61 -21.33
C LEU A 241 -0.56 -1.83 -20.41
N ASN A 242 -0.86 -2.98 -21.01
CA ASN A 242 -1.03 -4.27 -20.34
C ASN A 242 0.33 -4.98 -20.23
N VAL A 243 0.90 -5.01 -19.03
CA VAL A 243 2.21 -5.61 -18.72
C VAL A 243 2.00 -6.99 -18.09
N SER A 244 1.43 -7.91 -18.86
CA SER A 244 1.21 -9.31 -18.47
C SER A 244 1.00 -10.22 -19.68
N ALA A 245 1.27 -11.51 -19.53
CA ALA A 245 0.88 -12.53 -20.51
C ALA A 245 -0.62 -12.91 -20.40
N ASP A 246 -1.20 -12.87 -19.20
CA ASP A 246 -2.45 -13.58 -18.88
C ASP A 246 -3.68 -12.66 -18.67
N CYS A 247 -3.50 -11.33 -18.55
CA CYS A 247 -4.65 -10.43 -18.37
C CYS A 247 -5.30 -10.11 -19.73
N PRO A 248 -6.62 -10.31 -19.89
CA PRO A 248 -7.31 -9.94 -21.12
C PRO A 248 -7.46 -8.41 -21.25
N ASN A 249 -7.54 -7.94 -22.49
CA ASN A 249 -7.98 -6.58 -22.80
C ASN A 249 -9.52 -6.55 -22.82
N HIS A 250 -10.14 -5.72 -21.97
CA HIS A 250 -11.60 -5.72 -21.81
C HIS A 250 -12.36 -4.87 -22.84
N PHE A 251 -11.72 -3.88 -23.45
CA PHE A 251 -12.39 -2.82 -24.21
C PHE A 251 -11.67 -2.49 -25.52
N GLU A 252 -11.24 -3.53 -26.24
CA GLU A 252 -10.56 -3.38 -27.53
C GLU A 252 -11.44 -2.60 -28.52
N GLY A 253 -10.84 -1.63 -29.23
CA GLY A 253 -11.54 -0.68 -30.09
C GLY A 253 -12.07 0.59 -29.39
N ALA A 254 -12.21 0.61 -28.06
CA ALA A 254 -12.57 1.82 -27.31
C ALA A 254 -11.35 2.62 -26.80
N TYR A 255 -10.22 1.95 -26.57
CA TYR A 255 -8.94 2.57 -26.18
C TYR A 255 -7.79 2.06 -27.05
N GLN A 256 -6.69 2.80 -27.09
CA GLN A 256 -5.44 2.32 -27.67
C GLN A 256 -4.77 1.33 -26.71
N TYR A 257 -4.60 0.07 -27.13
CA TYR A 257 -3.91 -0.94 -26.33
C TYR A 257 -2.46 -1.15 -26.79
N LYS A 258 -1.59 -1.45 -25.83
CA LYS A 258 -0.31 -2.10 -26.05
C LYS A 258 -0.13 -3.21 -25.02
N CYS A 259 0.29 -4.39 -25.47
CA CYS A 259 0.53 -5.54 -24.62
C CYS A 259 2.03 -5.85 -24.57
N ILE A 260 2.54 -6.11 -23.37
CA ILE A 260 3.91 -6.52 -23.06
C ILE A 260 3.79 -7.84 -22.30
N PRO A 261 4.01 -9.00 -22.96
CA PRO A 261 3.71 -10.32 -22.40
C PRO A 261 4.81 -10.77 -21.43
N VAL A 262 4.77 -10.23 -20.22
CA VAL A 262 5.79 -10.41 -19.17
C VAL A 262 5.20 -11.18 -17.99
N GLU A 263 5.84 -12.27 -17.59
CA GLU A 263 5.53 -13.02 -16.37
C GLU A 263 6.09 -12.33 -15.11
N ASP A 264 5.54 -12.62 -13.92
CA ASP A 264 6.04 -12.05 -12.64
C ASP A 264 7.01 -13.00 -11.93
N ASN A 265 8.02 -13.47 -12.66
CA ASN A 265 8.96 -14.47 -12.17
C ASN A 265 10.42 -13.96 -12.23
N HIS A 266 11.36 -14.70 -11.61
CA HIS A 266 12.76 -14.27 -11.47
C HIS A 266 13.61 -14.43 -12.75
N LYS A 267 13.14 -15.20 -13.74
CA LYS A 267 13.82 -15.49 -15.01
C LYS A 267 13.46 -14.50 -16.12
N GLU A 268 12.38 -13.75 -15.93
CA GLU A 268 11.83 -12.82 -16.92
C GLU A 268 12.71 -11.57 -17.08
N ASP A 269 12.96 -11.17 -18.34
CA ASP A 269 13.68 -9.94 -18.68
C ASP A 269 12.68 -8.84 -19.07
N ILE A 270 12.20 -8.10 -18.07
CA ILE A 270 11.33 -6.94 -18.31
C ILE A 270 12.13 -5.74 -18.84
N SER A 271 13.47 -5.74 -18.71
CA SER A 271 14.32 -4.60 -19.09
C SER A 271 14.35 -4.36 -20.59
N CYS A 272 14.27 -5.42 -21.40
CA CYS A 272 14.21 -5.31 -22.86
C CYS A 272 12.99 -4.50 -23.35
N TRP A 273 11.91 -4.49 -22.57
CA TRP A 273 10.67 -3.75 -22.87
C TRP A 273 10.67 -2.28 -22.39
N PHE A 274 11.67 -1.84 -21.62
CA PHE A 274 11.63 -0.50 -21.00
C PHE A 274 11.53 0.63 -22.02
N LEU A 275 12.34 0.63 -23.08
CA LEU A 275 12.29 1.68 -24.10
C LEU A 275 10.96 1.69 -24.85
N GLU A 276 10.47 0.51 -25.25
CA GLU A 276 9.22 0.35 -26.00
C GLU A 276 7.97 0.75 -25.17
N ALA A 277 7.99 0.46 -23.87
CA ALA A 277 6.97 0.91 -22.92
C ALA A 277 7.00 2.43 -22.73
N ILE A 278 8.21 3.01 -22.63
CA ILE A 278 8.41 4.45 -22.46
C ILE A 278 7.92 5.21 -23.70
N GLU A 279 8.32 4.77 -24.89
CA GLU A 279 7.87 5.35 -26.18
C GLU A 279 6.35 5.31 -26.33
N PHE A 280 5.69 4.23 -25.91
CA PHE A 280 4.23 4.16 -25.90
C PHE A 280 3.62 5.21 -24.96
N ILE A 281 4.08 5.28 -23.71
CA ILE A 281 3.61 6.26 -22.72
C ILE A 281 3.82 7.70 -23.23
N ASP A 282 4.96 7.97 -23.88
CA ASP A 282 5.26 9.27 -24.48
C ASP A 282 4.34 9.59 -25.67
N SER A 283 4.04 8.62 -26.54
CA SER A 283 3.10 8.83 -27.66
C SER A 283 1.69 9.20 -27.19
N VAL A 284 1.25 8.65 -26.05
CA VAL A 284 -0.03 8.99 -25.41
C VAL A 284 0.03 10.37 -24.77
N ARG A 285 1.14 10.72 -24.08
CA ARG A 285 1.34 12.09 -23.56
C ARG A 285 1.34 13.13 -24.67
N ASP A 286 2.04 12.87 -25.77
CA ASP A 286 2.27 13.83 -26.85
C ASP A 286 0.99 14.05 -27.70
N SER A 287 0.07 13.09 -27.68
CA SER A 287 -1.32 13.24 -28.17
C SER A 287 -2.28 13.87 -27.14
N SER A 288 -1.77 14.39 -26.01
CA SER A 288 -2.54 14.93 -24.88
C SER A 288 -3.53 13.93 -24.24
N GLY A 289 -3.28 12.64 -24.43
CA GLY A 289 -4.03 11.54 -23.82
C GLY A 289 -3.53 11.16 -22.43
N ARG A 290 -4.15 10.13 -21.86
CA ARG A 290 -3.75 9.55 -20.57
C ARG A 290 -3.66 8.04 -20.68
N VAL A 291 -2.60 7.46 -20.11
CA VAL A 291 -2.33 6.02 -20.16
C VAL A 291 -2.46 5.37 -18.79
N LEU A 292 -3.17 4.25 -18.73
CA LEU A 292 -3.14 3.33 -17.60
C LEU A 292 -2.12 2.21 -17.85
N VAL A 293 -1.07 2.14 -17.03
CA VAL A 293 -0.16 1.00 -17.00
C VAL A 293 -0.65 0.00 -15.95
N HIS A 294 -0.95 -1.23 -16.37
CA HIS A 294 -1.46 -2.27 -15.48
C HIS A 294 -0.78 -3.62 -15.69
N CYS A 295 -0.90 -4.49 -14.69
CA CYS A 295 -0.63 -5.93 -14.77
C CYS A 295 -1.71 -6.61 -13.90
N GLN A 296 -1.58 -7.90 -13.57
CA GLN A 296 -2.56 -8.61 -12.74
C GLN A 296 -2.92 -7.84 -11.45
N ALA A 297 -1.93 -7.54 -10.60
CA ALA A 297 -2.16 -6.94 -9.27
C ALA A 297 -1.85 -5.43 -9.18
N GLY A 298 -1.11 -4.87 -10.14
CA GLY A 298 -0.64 -3.49 -10.04
C GLY A 298 0.39 -3.27 -8.93
N ILE A 299 1.28 -4.25 -8.72
CA ILE A 299 2.25 -4.30 -7.61
C ILE A 299 3.69 -4.37 -8.12
N SER A 300 3.98 -5.32 -9.03
CA SER A 300 5.34 -5.59 -9.54
C SER A 300 5.49 -5.08 -10.98
N ARG A 301 5.22 -5.91 -12.00
CA ARG A 301 5.40 -5.61 -13.44
C ARG A 301 5.06 -4.17 -13.89
N SER A 302 3.82 -3.70 -13.66
CA SER A 302 3.42 -2.35 -14.06
C SER A 302 4.09 -1.24 -13.25
N ALA A 303 4.39 -1.48 -11.96
CA ALA A 303 5.15 -0.56 -11.14
C ALA A 303 6.60 -0.44 -11.67
N THR A 304 7.24 -1.54 -12.05
CA THR A 304 8.56 -1.56 -12.70
C THR A 304 8.61 -0.65 -13.93
N ILE A 305 7.60 -0.72 -14.81
CA ILE A 305 7.49 0.15 -15.98
C ILE A 305 7.33 1.64 -15.58
N CYS A 306 6.50 1.96 -14.59
CA CYS A 306 6.38 3.33 -14.09
C CYS A 306 7.69 3.86 -13.50
N LEU A 307 8.47 3.02 -12.80
CA LEU A 307 9.78 3.38 -12.26
C LEU A 307 10.81 3.64 -13.36
N ALA A 308 10.88 2.75 -14.37
CA ALA A 308 11.72 2.93 -15.54
C ALA A 308 11.38 4.23 -16.29
N TYR A 309 10.09 4.53 -16.46
CA TYR A 309 9.62 5.78 -17.07
C TYR A 309 10.09 7.02 -16.30
N LEU A 310 9.92 7.03 -14.97
CA LEU A 310 10.34 8.14 -14.12
C LEU A 310 11.86 8.36 -14.18
N MET A 311 12.67 7.31 -14.04
CA MET A 311 14.12 7.43 -14.18
C MET A 311 14.51 8.01 -15.55
N LYS A 312 13.96 7.46 -16.65
CA LYS A 312 14.30 7.90 -18.02
C LYS A 312 13.90 9.35 -18.31
N ARG A 313 12.68 9.76 -17.93
CA ARG A 313 12.08 11.05 -18.32
C ARG A 313 12.24 12.16 -17.28
N LYS A 314 12.43 11.84 -16.00
CA LYS A 314 12.75 12.83 -14.95
C LYS A 314 14.24 12.86 -14.58
N ARG A 315 15.05 11.92 -15.06
CA ARG A 315 16.50 11.79 -14.74
C ARG A 315 16.78 11.65 -13.23
N ILE A 316 15.82 11.13 -12.48
CA ILE A 316 15.93 10.83 -11.06
C ILE A 316 16.49 9.43 -10.82
N ARG A 317 17.01 9.20 -9.62
CA ARG A 317 17.49 7.88 -9.17
C ARG A 317 16.34 6.91 -8.92
N LEU A 318 16.64 5.61 -8.89
CA LEU A 318 15.69 4.54 -8.58
C LEU A 318 15.10 4.68 -7.18
N ASP A 319 15.90 5.04 -6.17
CA ASP A 319 15.41 5.25 -4.81
C ASP A 319 14.42 6.42 -4.73
N GLU A 320 14.69 7.51 -5.44
CA GLU A 320 13.78 8.66 -5.55
C GLU A 320 12.50 8.31 -6.34
N ALA A 321 12.63 7.62 -7.47
CA ALA A 321 11.49 7.14 -8.27
C ALA A 321 10.61 6.17 -7.48
N PHE A 322 11.23 5.24 -6.74
CA PHE A 322 10.54 4.27 -5.90
C PHE A 322 9.75 4.97 -4.80
N GLU A 323 10.36 5.92 -4.10
CA GLU A 323 9.69 6.70 -3.07
C GLU A 323 8.54 7.55 -3.64
N PHE A 324 8.75 8.17 -4.81
CA PHE A 324 7.72 8.97 -5.50
C PHE A 324 6.46 8.17 -5.86
N VAL A 325 6.64 6.93 -6.34
CA VAL A 325 5.52 6.01 -6.64
C VAL A 325 4.94 5.42 -5.35
N ARG A 326 5.77 5.02 -4.39
CA ARG A 326 5.35 4.41 -3.12
C ARG A 326 4.46 5.34 -2.29
N ARG A 327 4.72 6.64 -2.28
CA ARG A 327 3.86 7.65 -1.63
C ARG A 327 2.45 7.73 -2.21
N ARG A 328 2.28 7.36 -3.48
CA ARG A 328 0.99 7.35 -4.18
C ARG A 328 0.32 5.98 -4.12
N ARG A 329 1.11 4.91 -4.22
CA ARG A 329 0.66 3.51 -4.19
C ARG A 329 1.57 2.70 -3.26
N SER A 330 1.26 2.72 -1.97
CA SER A 330 2.06 2.10 -0.89
C SER A 330 2.28 0.58 -1.02
N ILE A 331 1.48 -0.09 -1.86
CA ILE A 331 1.56 -1.53 -2.10
C ILE A 331 2.54 -1.93 -3.20
N ILE A 332 3.21 -1.00 -3.90
CA ILE A 332 4.19 -1.38 -4.93
C ILE A 332 5.32 -2.23 -4.35
N SER A 333 5.70 -3.27 -5.09
CA SER A 333 6.74 -4.21 -4.73
C SER A 333 7.18 -4.97 -5.99
N PRO A 334 7.98 -4.35 -6.88
CA PRO A 334 8.71 -5.07 -7.93
C PRO A 334 9.44 -6.28 -7.35
N ASN A 335 9.42 -7.41 -8.07
CA ASN A 335 10.20 -8.57 -7.63
C ASN A 335 11.72 -8.26 -7.66
N PHE A 336 12.51 -9.05 -6.94
CA PHE A 336 13.95 -8.79 -6.77
C PHE A 336 14.75 -8.81 -8.10
N SER A 337 14.34 -9.62 -9.08
CA SER A 337 14.99 -9.64 -10.41
C SER A 337 14.73 -8.32 -11.14
N PHE A 338 13.48 -7.84 -11.14
CA PHE A 338 13.11 -6.56 -11.73
C PHE A 338 13.77 -5.37 -11.02
N MET A 339 13.97 -5.44 -9.70
CA MET A 339 14.72 -4.41 -8.97
C MET A 339 16.20 -4.36 -9.41
N GLY A 340 16.84 -5.51 -9.63
CA GLY A 340 18.19 -5.58 -10.21
C GLY A 340 18.26 -5.01 -11.63
N GLN A 341 17.28 -5.33 -12.48
CA GLN A 341 17.15 -4.79 -13.83
C GLN A 341 16.94 -3.26 -13.83
N LEU A 342 16.17 -2.72 -12.88
CA LEU A 342 16.00 -1.27 -12.71
C LEU A 342 17.31 -0.57 -12.27
N LEU A 343 18.12 -1.18 -11.40
CA LEU A 343 19.44 -0.65 -11.02
C LEU A 343 20.43 -0.62 -12.20
N GLN A 344 20.39 -1.65 -13.05
CA GLN A 344 21.18 -1.68 -14.29
C GLN A 344 20.72 -0.58 -15.26
N PHE A 345 19.40 -0.36 -15.37
CA PHE A 345 18.83 0.70 -16.20
C PHE A 345 19.11 2.11 -15.68
N GLU A 346 19.08 2.35 -14.36
CA GLU A 346 19.54 3.60 -13.73
C GLU A 346 20.92 3.98 -14.24
N SER A 347 21.85 3.02 -14.19
CA SER A 347 23.24 3.21 -14.62
C SER A 347 23.34 3.67 -16.08
N GLN A 348 22.55 3.06 -16.99
CA GLN A 348 22.51 3.45 -18.41
C GLN A 348 21.91 4.85 -18.61
N VAL A 349 20.78 5.14 -17.94
CA VAL A 349 20.05 6.41 -18.07
C VAL A 349 20.85 7.60 -17.54
N LEU A 350 21.58 7.41 -16.43
CA LEU A 350 22.36 8.47 -15.81
C LEU A 350 23.75 8.63 -16.47
N ALA A 351 24.44 7.54 -16.85
CA ALA A 351 25.73 7.62 -17.54
C ALA A 351 25.66 8.37 -18.90
N THR A 352 24.49 8.37 -19.55
CA THR A 352 24.27 9.12 -20.80
C THR A 352 24.39 10.65 -20.60
N SER A 353 24.40 11.19 -19.38
CA SER A 353 24.67 12.62 -19.13
C SER A 353 26.16 12.98 -19.29
N CYS A 354 27.05 12.26 -18.61
CA CYS A 354 28.50 12.53 -18.66
C CYS A 354 29.08 12.47 -20.08
N ALA A 355 28.59 11.56 -20.93
CA ALA A 355 29.04 11.47 -22.32
C ALA A 355 28.57 12.67 -23.17
N ALA A 356 27.38 13.21 -22.92
CA ALA A 356 26.85 14.37 -23.62
C ALA A 356 27.56 15.67 -23.20
N GLU A 357 27.84 15.84 -21.90
CA GLU A 357 28.64 16.98 -21.41
C GLU A 357 30.09 16.92 -21.89
N ALA A 358 30.73 15.73 -21.84
CA ALA A 358 32.10 15.56 -22.36
C ALA A 358 32.19 15.87 -23.86
N ALA A 359 31.22 15.43 -24.66
CA ALA A 359 31.15 15.75 -26.09
C ALA A 359 30.93 17.24 -26.35
N ALA A 360 30.12 17.93 -25.54
CA ALA A 360 29.91 19.38 -25.65
C ALA A 360 31.18 20.19 -25.33
N THR A 361 32.07 19.68 -24.45
CA THR A 361 33.35 20.33 -24.13
C THR A 361 34.47 20.11 -25.16
N ALA A 362 34.29 19.20 -26.13
CA ALA A 362 35.33 18.80 -27.07
C ALA A 362 35.15 19.43 -28.48
N SER A 363 35.37 20.73 -28.62
CA SER A 363 35.56 21.38 -29.93
C SER A 363 37.04 21.46 -30.32
N PRO A 364 37.43 21.15 -31.58
CA PRO A 364 38.81 21.18 -32.01
C PRO A 364 39.33 22.61 -32.22
N LEU A 365 40.57 22.85 -31.81
CA LEU A 365 41.29 24.12 -32.00
C LEU A 365 41.65 24.35 -33.48
N LEU A 366 41.19 25.45 -34.08
CA LEU A 366 41.82 26.03 -35.27
C LEU A 366 41.78 27.57 -35.25
N GLY A 367 42.76 28.16 -35.93
CA GLY A 367 43.20 29.56 -35.80
C GLY A 367 42.42 30.63 -36.57
N PRO A 368 43.01 31.83 -36.78
CA PRO A 368 42.33 33.06 -36.39
C PRO A 368 41.68 33.88 -37.53
N LYS A 369 40.62 34.59 -37.11
CA LYS A 369 40.14 35.92 -37.57
C LYS A 369 40.24 36.27 -39.07
N SER A 370 39.07 36.40 -39.70
CA SER A 370 38.83 37.45 -40.71
C SER A 370 37.46 38.10 -40.49
N THR A 371 37.35 39.38 -40.82
CA THR A 371 36.19 40.25 -40.58
C THR A 371 35.42 40.53 -41.87
N ALA A 372 34.09 40.39 -41.87
CA ALA A 372 33.15 41.28 -42.57
C ALA A 372 31.69 40.91 -42.21
N ALA A 373 30.80 41.90 -42.25
CA ALA A 373 29.38 41.75 -41.90
C ALA A 373 28.49 41.49 -43.14
N THR A 374 27.33 40.86 -42.96
CA THR A 374 25.99 41.52 -43.03
C THR A 374 24.82 40.53 -42.93
N ASN A 375 23.75 40.98 -42.25
CA ASN A 375 22.30 40.66 -42.34
C ASN A 375 21.86 39.31 -42.98
N SER A 376 20.96 38.51 -42.40
CA SER A 376 19.62 38.93 -41.95
C SER A 376 18.85 37.86 -41.13
N THR A 377 17.98 38.32 -40.21
CA THR A 377 16.69 37.72 -39.76
C THR A 377 16.58 36.23 -39.38
N THR A 378 16.28 35.93 -38.10
CA THR A 378 15.02 35.25 -37.68
C THR A 378 14.80 35.16 -36.15
N ALA A 379 13.58 35.51 -35.74
CA ALA A 379 12.69 34.97 -34.68
C ALA A 379 13.15 34.55 -33.25
N THR A 380 12.19 34.67 -32.32
CA THR A 380 12.08 34.06 -30.95
C THR A 380 12.91 34.67 -29.80
N PRO A 381 12.57 34.46 -28.51
CA PRO A 381 11.54 33.56 -27.96
C PRO A 381 10.54 34.15 -26.94
N THR A 382 9.47 33.38 -26.72
CA THR A 382 8.55 33.45 -25.57
C THR A 382 9.22 32.96 -24.28
N SER A 383 8.77 33.51 -23.15
CA SER A 383 9.26 33.19 -21.80
C SER A 383 9.04 31.72 -21.39
N PRO A 384 10.04 31.05 -20.77
CA PRO A 384 9.79 29.82 -20.02
C PRO A 384 9.17 30.15 -18.65
N PHE A 385 8.01 29.59 -18.36
CA PHE A 385 7.43 29.62 -17.01
C PHE A 385 8.22 28.66 -16.09
N ILE A 386 8.82 29.19 -15.03
CA ILE A 386 9.47 28.39 -13.98
C ILE A 386 8.44 28.12 -12.87
N PHE A 387 8.06 26.85 -12.69
CA PHE A 387 7.33 26.41 -11.50
C PHE A 387 8.31 26.14 -10.36
N ASN A 388 8.18 26.91 -9.28
CA ASN A 388 8.98 26.77 -8.07
C ASN A 388 8.14 26.12 -6.96
N PHE A 389 8.60 25.00 -6.38
CA PHE A 389 7.90 24.35 -5.27
C PHE A 389 8.32 24.95 -3.93
N PRO A 390 7.38 25.41 -3.07
CA PRO A 390 7.72 25.86 -1.72
C PRO A 390 8.01 24.65 -0.82
N VAL A 391 9.28 24.49 -0.42
CA VAL A 391 9.67 23.53 0.63
C VAL A 391 9.62 24.23 1.98
N SER A 392 8.59 23.93 2.78
CA SER A 392 8.57 24.29 4.20
C SER A 392 9.53 23.39 4.97
N VAL A 393 10.69 23.93 5.33
CA VAL A 393 11.69 23.23 6.16
C VAL A 393 11.18 23.14 7.60
N VAL A 394 10.88 21.93 8.07
CA VAL A 394 10.68 21.64 9.50
C VAL A 394 11.98 21.05 10.05
N ASN A 395 12.49 21.68 11.11
CA ASN A 395 13.83 21.45 11.65
C ASN A 395 13.88 20.20 12.56
N PRO A 396 14.70 19.16 12.26
CA PRO A 396 14.83 17.98 13.10
C PRO A 396 15.94 18.17 14.16
N ALA A 397 15.59 18.79 15.28
CA ALA A 397 16.36 18.68 16.51
C ALA A 397 15.85 17.49 17.36
N TYR A 398 16.72 16.90 18.19
CA TYR A 398 16.48 15.76 19.10
C TYR A 398 16.52 14.33 18.50
N LEU A 399 17.64 13.95 17.86
CA LEU A 399 18.08 12.55 17.82
C LEU A 399 19.62 12.42 17.98
N HIS A 400 20.05 12.33 19.24
CA HIS A 400 21.37 11.90 19.75
C HIS A 400 21.09 11.54 21.23
N HIS A 401 21.46 10.41 21.83
CA HIS A 401 22.61 9.49 21.78
C HIS A 401 22.17 8.16 22.46
N SER A 402 22.82 6.98 22.42
CA SER A 402 23.85 6.38 21.55
C SER A 402 23.68 4.82 21.62
N PRO A 403 24.68 3.91 21.76
CA PRO A 403 24.75 2.75 20.88
C PRO A 403 24.63 1.39 21.62
N ILE A 404 24.66 0.29 20.87
CA ILE A 404 25.58 -0.85 21.13
C ILE A 404 25.65 -1.76 19.90
N THR A 405 26.87 -2.06 19.50
CA THR A 405 27.24 -3.04 18.49
C THR A 405 27.69 -4.33 19.17
N THR A 406 27.31 -5.50 18.67
CA THR A 406 28.22 -6.67 18.60
C THR A 406 27.77 -7.67 17.53
N SER A 407 28.75 -8.16 16.77
CA SER A 407 28.64 -9.24 15.77
C SER A 407 28.66 -10.63 16.45
N PRO A 408 28.35 -11.73 15.73
CA PRO A 408 28.17 -13.05 16.34
C PRO A 408 29.47 -13.86 16.47
N GLY A 409 29.51 -14.84 17.38
CA GLY A 409 30.56 -15.85 17.44
C GLY A 409 30.47 -16.77 18.67
N CYS A 410 30.56 -18.09 18.40
CA CYS A 410 30.57 -19.23 19.33
C CYS A 410 29.25 -19.57 20.06
#